data_AF-A0A3M1BTF6-F1
#
_entry.id   AF-A0A3M1BTF6-F1
#
_cell.length_a   1.000
_cell.length_b   1.000
_cell.length_c   1.000
_cell.angle_alpha   90.00
_cell.angle_beta   90.00
_cell.angle_gamma   90.00
#
_symmetry.space_group_name_H-M   'P 1'
#
loop_
_entity.id
_entity.type
_entity.pdbx_description
1 polymer ?
#
loop_
_entity_poly.entity_id
_entity_poly.type
_entity_poly.pdbx_seq_one_letter_code
_entity_poly.pdbx_strand_id
1 'polypeptide(L)'
;MFLKIARSGQNQWWAYLITLLLVIAAVVLAQVPLALIFLGKANSAGLDPYESQEMLQNMDFTAIGISQNMAIVLMLLPFAVGLLVLWFSVKFIHKRDPKTMINPSGRINWNKVFFGFSLWLLLTACVEVVFYLLDPGSYSLQFQPGPFIVLLVISLLLFPLQTSFE
;
A
#
# COMPACT_ATOMS: atom_id res chain seq x y z
N MET A 1 -28.50 9.84 -0.91
CA MET A 1 -28.09 8.58 -1.56
C MET A 1 -26.81 8.00 -0.95
N PHE A 2 -25.79 8.76 -0.53
CA PHE A 2 -24.71 8.26 0.36
C PHE A 2 -25.11 8.24 1.85
N LEU A 3 -25.69 9.33 2.36
CA LEU A 3 -26.06 9.48 3.78
C LEU A 3 -27.11 8.46 4.27
N LYS A 4 -27.98 7.97 3.38
CA LYS A 4 -28.96 6.91 3.71
C LYS A 4 -28.26 5.55 3.92
N ILE A 5 -27.21 5.28 3.16
CA ILE A 5 -26.43 4.04 3.26
C ILE A 5 -25.48 4.11 4.45
N ALA A 6 -24.96 5.29 4.79
CA ALA A 6 -24.22 5.50 6.03
C ALA A 6 -25.07 5.12 7.27
N ARG A 7 -26.39 5.28 7.21
CA ARG A 7 -27.33 4.85 8.26
C ARG A 7 -27.73 3.37 8.20
N SER A 8 -27.27 2.61 7.20
CA SER A 8 -27.54 1.17 7.09
C SER A 8 -26.50 0.33 7.85
N GLY A 9 -26.93 -0.78 8.42
CA GLY A 9 -26.08 -1.66 9.25
C GLY A 9 -26.06 -1.28 10.74
N GLN A 10 -25.12 -1.86 11.49
CA GLN A 10 -24.89 -1.53 12.89
C GLN A 10 -23.97 -0.32 13.02
N ASN A 11 -24.54 0.80 13.46
CA ASN A 11 -23.84 2.08 13.60
C ASN A 11 -23.61 2.50 15.05
N GLN A 12 -23.51 1.53 15.95
CA GLN A 12 -23.21 1.81 17.35
C GLN A 12 -21.74 2.24 17.46
N TRP A 13 -21.45 3.28 18.25
CA TRP A 13 -20.11 3.87 18.35
C TRP A 13 -19.01 2.85 18.71
N TRP A 14 -19.33 1.86 19.55
CA TRP A 14 -18.38 0.83 19.97
C TRP A 14 -17.97 -0.09 18.81
N ALA A 15 -18.83 -0.32 17.82
CA ALA A 15 -18.50 -1.15 16.65
C ALA A 15 -17.39 -0.49 15.82
N TYR A 16 -17.40 0.85 15.74
CA TYR A 16 -16.33 1.61 15.11
C TYR A 16 -15.02 1.52 15.91
N LEU A 17 -15.10 1.61 17.24
CA LEU A 17 -13.92 1.47 18.11
C LEU A 17 -13.28 0.08 17.97
N ILE A 18 -14.07 -1.00 18.00
CA ILE A 18 -13.56 -2.36 17.80
C ILE A 18 -12.95 -2.52 16.42
N THR A 19 -13.63 -2.04 15.36
CA THR A 19 -13.10 -2.10 13.99
C THR A 19 -11.76 -1.39 13.89
N LEU A 20 -11.64 -0.20 14.48
CA LEU A 20 -10.40 0.58 14.50
C LEU A 20 -9.27 -0.19 15.19
N LEU A 21 -9.52 -0.74 16.39
CA LEU A 21 -8.52 -1.50 17.14
C LEU A 21 -8.08 -2.76 16.39
N LEU A 22 -9.02 -3.47 15.75
CA LEU A 22 -8.70 -4.66 14.95
C LEU A 22 -7.84 -4.32 13.73
N VAL A 23 -8.16 -3.24 13.02
CA VAL A 23 -7.38 -2.80 11.86
C VAL A 23 -5.97 -2.36 12.30
N ILE A 24 -5.83 -1.57 13.36
CA ILE A 24 -4.53 -1.17 13.90
C ILE A 24 -3.71 -2.40 14.30
N ALA A 25 -4.30 -3.33 15.06
CA ALA A 25 -3.63 -4.55 15.47
C ALA A 25 -3.19 -5.38 14.24
N ALA A 26 -4.04 -5.49 13.22
CA ALA A 26 -3.74 -6.23 12.01
C ALA A 26 -2.58 -5.61 11.22
N VAL A 27 -2.56 -4.28 11.06
CA VAL A 27 -1.48 -3.55 10.39
C VAL A 27 -0.17 -3.71 11.16
N VAL A 28 -0.18 -3.55 12.49
CA VAL A 28 1.02 -3.71 13.33
C VAL A 28 1.56 -5.14 13.26
N LEU A 29 0.68 -6.15 13.37
CA LEU A 29 1.08 -7.55 13.25
C LEU A 29 1.63 -7.87 11.86
N ALA A 30 1.05 -7.29 10.82
CA ALA A 30 1.50 -7.45 9.45
C ALA A 30 2.84 -6.76 9.14
N GLN A 31 3.30 -5.83 10.00
CA GLN A 31 4.65 -5.26 9.92
C GLN A 31 5.72 -6.16 10.53
N VAL A 32 5.35 -7.11 11.39
CA VAL A 32 6.29 -8.01 12.09
C VAL A 32 7.20 -8.80 11.13
N PRO A 33 6.71 -9.38 10.01
CA PRO A 33 7.57 -10.07 9.04
C PRO A 33 8.69 -9.19 8.49
N LEU A 34 8.39 -7.92 8.17
CA LEU A 34 9.39 -6.96 7.70
C LEU A 34 10.46 -6.76 8.78
N ALA A 35 10.04 -6.48 10.02
CA ALA A 35 10.96 -6.27 11.14
C ALA A 35 11.84 -7.49 11.42
N LEU A 36 11.27 -8.70 11.42
CA LEU A 36 12.03 -9.95 11.67
C LEU A 36 13.05 -10.24 10.57
N ILE A 37 12.65 -10.09 9.30
CA ILE A 37 13.55 -10.30 8.17
C ILE A 37 14.69 -9.28 8.21
N PHE A 38 14.37 -8.01 8.47
CA PHE A 38 15.36 -6.94 8.58
C PHE A 38 16.34 -7.20 9.73
N LEU A 39 15.85 -7.46 10.95
CA LEU A 39 16.69 -7.71 12.12
C LEU A 39 17.57 -8.96 11.94
N GLY A 40 17.01 -10.05 11.40
CA GLY A 40 17.77 -11.28 11.15
C GLY A 40 18.88 -11.07 10.14
N LYS A 41 18.60 -10.34 9.06
CA LYS A 41 19.56 -10.06 7.99
C LYS A 41 20.62 -9.04 8.41
N ALA A 42 20.24 -7.96 9.09
CA ALA A 42 21.16 -6.95 9.60
C ALA A 42 22.14 -7.54 10.62
N ASN A 43 21.65 -8.38 11.55
CA ASN A 43 22.51 -9.05 12.52
C ASN A 43 23.45 -10.05 11.85
N SER A 44 22.99 -10.80 10.84
CA SER A 44 23.84 -11.73 10.08
C SER A 44 24.92 -11.04 9.25
N ALA A 45 24.68 -9.79 8.84
CA ALA A 45 25.61 -8.98 8.07
C ALA A 45 26.60 -8.21 8.96
N GLY A 46 26.42 -8.24 10.29
CA GLY A 46 27.30 -7.54 11.24
C GLY A 46 27.22 -6.01 11.12
N LEU A 47 26.09 -5.48 10.64
CA LEU A 47 25.94 -4.04 10.41
C LEU A 47 25.98 -3.26 11.72
N ASP A 48 26.71 -2.15 11.72
CA ASP A 48 26.69 -1.22 12.83
C ASP A 48 25.32 -0.50 12.91
N PRO A 49 24.91 -0.01 14.10
CA PRO A 49 23.61 0.67 14.27
C PRO A 49 23.39 1.82 13.29
N TYR A 50 24.47 2.54 12.92
CA TYR A 50 24.42 3.63 11.96
C TYR A 50 24.08 3.16 10.54
N GLU A 51 24.72 2.09 10.05
CA GLU A 51 24.46 1.53 8.72
C GLU A 51 23.03 0.97 8.64
N SER A 52 22.57 0.32 9.72
CA SER A 52 21.19 -0.15 9.81
C SER A 52 20.16 0.98 9.72
N GLN A 53 20.48 2.15 10.27
CA GLN A 53 19.62 3.32 10.25
C GLN A 53 19.61 3.99 8.87
N GLU A 54 20.76 4.10 8.21
CA GLU A 54 20.88 4.65 6.85
C GLU A 54 20.10 3.79 5.84
N MET A 55 20.17 2.47 5.95
CA MET A 55 19.41 1.56 5.10
C MET A 55 17.89 1.73 5.26
N LEU A 56 17.42 1.93 6.49
CA LEU A 56 15.99 2.19 6.75
C LEU A 56 15.53 3.53 6.17
N GLN A 57 16.41 4.54 6.16
CA GLN A 57 16.11 5.85 5.58
C GLN A 57 16.06 5.82 4.06
N ASN A 58 17.03 5.17 3.44
CA ASN A 58 17.13 5.08 1.98
C ASN A 58 16.25 3.98 1.38
N MET A 59 15.64 3.13 2.21
CA MET A 59 14.86 1.95 1.82
C MET A 59 15.63 1.00 0.89
N ASP A 60 16.96 1.01 0.98
CA ASP A 60 17.82 0.11 0.22
C ASP A 60 18.29 -1.03 1.12
N PHE A 61 17.75 -2.22 0.87
CA PHE A 61 18.06 -3.43 1.61
C PHE A 61 18.93 -4.42 0.80
N THR A 62 19.45 -3.97 -0.34
CA THR A 62 20.26 -4.83 -1.21
C THR A 62 21.56 -5.28 -0.54
N ALA A 63 22.16 -4.42 0.30
CA ALA A 63 23.36 -4.72 1.06
C ALA A 63 23.22 -5.94 2.01
N ILE A 64 22.00 -6.24 2.46
CA ILE A 64 21.69 -7.41 3.31
C ILE A 64 21.04 -8.56 2.53
N GLY A 65 21.08 -8.49 1.20
CA GLY A 65 20.57 -9.53 0.31
C GLY A 65 19.05 -9.60 0.23
N ILE A 66 18.34 -8.51 0.51
CA ILE A 66 16.90 -8.38 0.26
C ILE A 66 16.74 -7.63 -1.07
N SER A 67 16.05 -8.24 -2.03
CA SER A 67 15.77 -7.56 -3.29
C SER A 67 14.78 -6.41 -3.10
N GLN A 68 14.90 -5.36 -3.89
CA GLN A 68 14.01 -4.19 -3.83
C GLN A 68 12.53 -4.57 -4.01
N ASN A 69 12.25 -5.53 -4.91
CA ASN A 69 10.89 -6.05 -5.11
C ASN A 69 10.35 -6.76 -3.84
N MET A 70 11.18 -7.52 -3.14
CA MET A 70 10.78 -8.16 -1.88
C MET A 70 10.53 -7.11 -0.80
N ALA A 71 11.38 -6.09 -0.70
CA ALA A 71 11.18 -4.98 0.23
C ALA A 71 9.84 -4.28 0.00
N ILE A 72 9.50 -3.95 -1.26
CA ILE A 72 8.21 -3.35 -1.62
C ILE A 72 7.04 -4.26 -1.22
N VAL A 73 7.11 -5.57 -1.48
CA VAL A 73 6.05 -6.51 -1.07
C VAL A 73 5.86 -6.50 0.45
N LEU A 74 6.95 -6.58 1.21
CA LEU A 74 6.91 -6.56 2.67
C LEU A 74 6.36 -5.24 3.22
N MET A 75 6.64 -4.12 2.57
CA MET A 75 6.13 -2.79 2.94
C MET A 75 4.65 -2.60 2.63
N LEU A 76 4.14 -3.23 1.56
CA LEU A 76 2.74 -3.13 1.15
C LEU A 76 1.82 -4.16 1.85
N LEU A 77 2.40 -5.23 2.41
CA LEU A 77 1.67 -6.30 3.10
C LEU A 77 0.76 -5.78 4.24
N PRO A 78 1.18 -4.83 5.10
CA PRO A 78 0.32 -4.26 6.13
C PRO A 78 -0.98 -3.65 5.61
N PHE A 79 -0.93 -3.00 4.45
CA PHE A 79 -2.11 -2.40 3.84
C PHE A 79 -3.07 -3.46 3.29
N ALA A 80 -2.53 -4.50 2.66
CA ALA A 80 -3.35 -5.61 2.17
C ALA A 80 -4.06 -6.33 3.34
N VAL A 81 -3.35 -6.61 4.43
CA VAL A 81 -3.93 -7.23 5.63
C VAL A 81 -4.92 -6.30 6.32
N GLY A 82 -4.57 -5.01 6.47
CA GLY A 82 -5.45 -3.99 7.04
C GLY A 82 -6.77 -3.86 6.28
N LEU A 83 -6.71 -3.84 4.93
CA LEU A 83 -7.89 -3.79 4.07
C LEU A 83 -8.78 -5.03 4.23
N LEU A 84 -8.17 -6.22 4.29
CA LEU A 84 -8.92 -7.46 4.52
C LEU A 84 -9.64 -7.44 5.86
N VAL A 85 -8.96 -7.03 6.93
CA VAL A 85 -9.57 -6.94 8.27
C VAL A 85 -10.65 -5.86 8.31
N LEU A 86 -10.46 -4.73 7.64
CA LEU A 86 -11.48 -3.70 7.49
C LEU A 86 -12.72 -4.24 6.78
N TRP A 87 -12.54 -4.94 5.65
CA TRP A 87 -13.64 -5.57 4.91
C TRP A 87 -14.38 -6.61 5.77
N PHE A 88 -13.67 -7.43 6.53
CA PHE A 88 -14.29 -8.41 7.42
C PHE A 88 -15.04 -7.74 8.58
N SER A 89 -14.46 -6.73 9.21
CA SER A 89 -15.11 -5.96 10.27
C SER A 89 -16.39 -5.30 9.77
N VAL A 90 -16.38 -4.73 8.57
CA VAL A 90 -17.59 -4.14 7.96
C VAL A 90 -18.66 -5.18 7.68
N LYS A 91 -18.26 -6.35 7.15
CA LYS A 91 -19.17 -7.46 6.86
C LYS A 91 -19.79 -8.06 8.13
N PHE A 92 -19.01 -8.27 9.18
CA PHE A 92 -19.44 -9.05 10.35
C PHE A 92 -19.85 -8.19 11.55
N ILE A 93 -19.11 -7.13 11.87
CA ILE A 93 -19.40 -6.24 13.00
C ILE A 93 -20.50 -5.24 12.59
N HIS A 94 -20.29 -4.54 11.47
CA HIS A 94 -21.26 -3.56 10.99
C HIS A 94 -22.42 -4.21 10.21
N LYS A 95 -22.34 -5.50 9.89
CA LYS A 95 -23.37 -6.28 9.16
C LYS A 95 -23.79 -5.60 7.86
N ARG A 96 -22.82 -5.06 7.13
CA ARG A 96 -23.02 -4.29 5.90
C ARG A 96 -22.09 -4.80 4.81
N ASP A 97 -22.53 -4.75 3.55
CA ASP A 97 -21.70 -5.15 2.43
C ASP A 97 -20.50 -4.18 2.28
N PRO A 98 -19.24 -4.65 2.34
CA PRO A 98 -18.05 -3.80 2.18
C PRO A 98 -18.05 -2.98 0.89
N LYS A 99 -18.68 -3.45 -0.19
CA LYS A 99 -18.77 -2.73 -1.47
C LYS A 99 -19.48 -1.38 -1.35
N THR A 100 -20.32 -1.22 -0.33
CA THR A 100 -21.01 0.03 -0.05
C THR A 100 -20.08 1.13 0.46
N MET A 101 -18.84 0.81 0.86
CA MET A 101 -17.80 1.80 1.14
C MET A 101 -17.27 2.44 -0.15
N ILE A 102 -17.19 1.65 -1.23
CA ILE A 102 -16.67 2.08 -2.53
C ILE A 102 -17.76 2.85 -3.29
N ASN A 103 -18.98 2.29 -3.37
CA ASN A 103 -20.09 2.94 -4.04
C ASN A 103 -21.43 2.60 -3.37
N PRO A 104 -22.28 3.61 -3.07
CA PRO A 104 -23.68 3.46 -2.70
C PRO A 104 -24.48 2.45 -3.51
N SER A 105 -24.25 2.39 -4.82
CA SER A 105 -24.97 1.49 -5.71
C SER A 105 -24.44 0.05 -5.71
N GLY A 106 -23.32 -0.21 -5.01
CA GLY A 106 -22.65 -1.50 -4.99
C GLY A 106 -21.95 -1.88 -6.30
N ARG A 107 -21.90 -0.98 -7.29
CA ARG A 107 -21.26 -1.21 -8.61
C ARG A 107 -20.08 -0.27 -8.82
N ILE A 108 -18.94 -0.82 -9.22
CA ILE A 108 -17.77 -0.04 -9.62
C ILE A 108 -18.04 0.57 -11.00
N ASN A 109 -17.85 1.88 -11.14
CA ASN A 109 -17.95 2.56 -12.42
C ASN A 109 -16.57 2.62 -13.07
N TRP A 110 -16.26 1.64 -13.91
CA TRP A 110 -14.97 1.51 -14.58
C TRP A 110 -14.61 2.71 -15.45
N ASN A 111 -15.57 3.36 -16.10
CA ASN A 111 -15.29 4.57 -16.89
C ASN A 111 -14.72 5.70 -16.03
N LYS A 112 -15.21 5.85 -14.79
CA LYS A 112 -14.67 6.84 -13.85
C LYS A 112 -13.28 6.44 -13.35
N VAL A 113 -13.04 5.15 -13.13
CA VAL A 113 -11.73 4.63 -12.72
C VAL A 113 -10.70 4.90 -13.80
N PHE A 114 -10.98 4.54 -15.06
CA PHE A 114 -10.08 4.80 -16.17
C PHE A 114 -9.89 6.29 -16.45
N PHE A 115 -10.93 7.10 -16.34
CA PHE A 115 -10.80 8.55 -16.46
C PHE A 115 -9.86 9.14 -15.40
N GLY A 116 -10.04 8.76 -14.13
CA GLY A 116 -9.17 9.20 -13.03
C GLY A 116 -7.73 8.72 -13.21
N PHE A 117 -7.55 7.45 -13.58
CA PHE A 117 -6.24 6.87 -13.88
C PHE A 117 -5.54 7.62 -15.01
N SER A 118 -6.20 7.83 -16.15
CA SER A 118 -5.60 8.52 -17.30
C SER A 118 -5.28 9.99 -16.99
N LEU A 119 -6.15 10.68 -16.25
CA LEU A 119 -5.90 12.06 -15.83
C LEU A 119 -4.69 12.14 -14.90
N TRP A 120 -4.62 11.27 -13.89
CA TRP A 120 -3.50 11.23 -12.95
C TRP A 120 -2.19 10.86 -13.63
N LEU A 121 -2.21 9.86 -14.51
CA LEU A 121 -1.05 9.44 -15.30
C LEU A 121 -0.53 10.57 -16.17
N LEU A 122 -1.42 11.30 -16.86
CA LEU A 122 -1.03 12.42 -17.72
C LEU A 122 -0.45 13.58 -16.92
N LEU A 123 -1.11 13.98 -15.83
CA LEU A 123 -0.61 15.05 -14.97
C LEU A 123 0.77 14.71 -14.39
N THR A 124 0.93 13.50 -13.85
CA THR A 124 2.20 13.05 -13.27
C THR A 124 3.28 12.98 -14.34
N ALA A 125 2.98 12.44 -15.53
CA ALA A 125 3.94 12.39 -16.64
C ALA A 125 4.36 13.79 -17.11
N CYS A 126 3.43 14.75 -17.18
CA CYS A 126 3.78 16.13 -17.52
C CYS A 126 4.72 16.76 -16.49
N VAL A 127 4.44 16.58 -15.21
CA VAL A 127 5.30 17.07 -14.12
C VAL A 127 6.69 16.42 -14.20
N GLU A 128 6.75 15.11 -14.42
CA GLU A 128 8.00 14.37 -14.54
C GLU A 128 8.85 14.84 -15.73
N VAL A 129 8.22 15.11 -16.87
CA VAL A 129 8.91 15.68 -18.05
C VAL A 129 9.45 17.08 -17.74
N VAL A 130 8.71 17.91 -17.02
CA VAL A 130 9.21 19.23 -16.60
C VAL A 130 10.44 19.09 -15.72
N PHE A 131 10.42 18.18 -14.73
CA PHE A 131 11.58 17.95 -13.87
C PHE A 131 12.78 17.39 -14.65
N TYR A 132 12.54 16.46 -15.56
CA TYR A 132 13.59 15.94 -16.45
C TYR A 132 14.24 17.04 -17.30
N LEU A 133 13.46 18.00 -17.81
CA LEU A 133 13.99 19.12 -18.59
C LEU A 133 14.77 20.14 -17.74
N LEU A 134 14.39 20.31 -16.48
CA LEU A 134 15.05 21.25 -15.56
C LEU A 134 16.39 20.72 -15.04
N ASP A 135 16.47 19.42 -14.73
CA ASP A 135 17.69 18.78 -14.28
C ASP A 135 17.83 17.35 -14.84
N PRO A 136 18.25 17.21 -16.12
CA PRO A 136 18.43 15.90 -16.74
C PRO A 136 19.50 15.06 -16.04
N GLY A 137 20.44 15.70 -15.33
CA GLY A 137 21.54 15.04 -14.64
C GLY A 137 21.11 14.20 -13.44
N SER A 138 19.93 14.51 -12.88
CA SER A 138 19.33 13.74 -11.78
C SER A 138 18.64 12.44 -12.23
N TYR A 139 18.56 12.17 -13.55
CA TYR A 139 17.86 11.01 -14.08
C TYR A 139 18.83 9.96 -14.64
N SER A 140 18.61 8.70 -14.24
CA SER A 140 19.33 7.55 -14.79
C SER A 140 18.35 6.47 -15.26
N LEU A 141 18.63 5.87 -16.42
CA LEU A 141 17.78 4.81 -16.97
C LEU A 141 18.21 3.45 -16.41
N GLN A 142 17.51 2.97 -15.38
CA GLN A 142 17.80 1.69 -14.70
C GLN A 142 16.86 0.56 -15.15
N PHE A 143 16.71 0.36 -16.46
CA PHE A 143 15.78 -0.66 -16.97
C PHE A 143 16.38 -2.07 -16.91
N GLN A 144 15.83 -2.92 -16.04
CA GLN A 144 16.16 -4.33 -15.94
C GLN A 144 14.91 -5.20 -16.17
N PRO A 145 14.77 -5.90 -17.31
CA PRO A 145 13.52 -6.57 -17.70
C PRO A 145 12.95 -7.54 -16.65
N GLY A 146 13.81 -8.35 -16.02
CA GLY A 146 13.40 -9.33 -15.01
C GLY A 146 12.78 -8.67 -13.78
N PRO A 147 13.53 -7.85 -13.03
CA PRO A 147 13.00 -7.10 -11.89
C PRO A 147 11.82 -6.19 -12.25
N PHE A 148 11.83 -5.59 -13.45
CA PHE A 148 10.76 -4.73 -13.93
C PHE A 148 9.43 -5.47 -14.07
N ILE A 149 9.40 -6.67 -14.66
CA ILE A 149 8.15 -7.44 -14.81
C ILE A 149 7.57 -7.80 -13.44
N VAL A 150 8.43 -8.20 -12.50
CA VAL A 150 8.01 -8.50 -11.12
C VAL A 150 7.46 -7.24 -10.44
N LEU A 151 8.14 -6.11 -10.58
CA LEU A 151 7.68 -4.82 -10.06
C LEU A 151 6.35 -4.40 -10.68
N LEU A 152 6.15 -4.62 -11.98
CA LEU A 152 4.91 -4.31 -12.68
C LEU A 152 3.74 -5.12 -12.11
N VAL A 153 3.95 -6.42 -11.87
CA VAL A 153 2.92 -7.28 -11.24
C VAL A 153 2.62 -6.80 -9.81
N ILE A 154 3.66 -6.50 -9.02
CA ILE A 154 3.48 -5.93 -7.66
C ILE A 154 2.70 -4.61 -7.73
N SER A 155 3.04 -3.73 -8.67
CA SER A 155 2.44 -2.42 -8.85
C SER A 155 0.96 -2.51 -9.21
N LEU A 156 0.58 -3.44 -10.09
CA LEU A 156 -0.81 -3.63 -10.49
C LEU A 156 -1.68 -4.30 -9.41
N LEU A 157 -1.07 -5.03 -8.47
CA LEU A 157 -1.79 -5.77 -7.45
C LEU A 157 -1.81 -5.07 -6.09
N LEU A 158 -0.64 -4.70 -5.56
CA LEU A 158 -0.51 -4.24 -4.17
C LEU A 158 -0.74 -2.74 -4.00
N PHE A 159 -0.31 -1.90 -4.94
CA PHE A 159 -0.55 -0.46 -4.82
C PHE A 159 -2.04 -0.09 -4.85
N PRO A 160 -2.90 -0.69 -5.69
CA PRO A 160 -4.34 -0.45 -5.61
C PRO A 160 -4.95 -0.86 -4.26
N LEU A 161 -4.42 -1.91 -3.62
CA LEU A 161 -4.87 -2.30 -2.28
C LEU A 161 -4.45 -1.27 -1.23
N GLN A 162 -3.23 -0.74 -1.34
CA GLN A 162 -2.75 0.36 -0.49
C GLN A 162 -3.65 1.58 -0.59
N THR A 163 -3.85 2.11 -1.79
CA THR A 163 -4.68 3.32 -1.99
C THR A 163 -6.16 3.09 -1.71
N SER A 164 -6.63 1.84 -1.70
CA SER A 164 -8.01 1.51 -1.30
C SER A 164 -8.17 1.39 0.21
N PHE A 165 -7.08 1.14 0.94
CA PHE A 165 -7.06 1.09 2.39
C PHE A 165 -6.99 2.49 3.01
N GLU A 166 -6.14 3.35 2.44
CA GLU A 166 -6.00 4.77 2.78
C GLU A 166 -7.29 5.56 2.50
#